data_AF-A0A2K3LT00-F1
#
_entry.id   AF-A0A2K3LT00-F1
#
_cell.length_a   1.000
_cell.length_b   1.000
_cell.length_c   1.000
_cell.angle_alpha   90.00
_cell.angle_beta   90.00
_cell.angle_gamma   90.00
#
_symmetry.space_group_name_H-M   'P 1'
#
loop_
_entity.id
_entity.type
_entity.pdbx_description
1 polymer ?
#
loop_
_entity_poly.entity_id
_entity_poly.type
_entity_poly.pdbx_seq_one_letter_code
_entity_poly.pdbx_strand_id
1 'polypeptide(L)'
;MFSQALGLKLVKKVDRPQYKYTLAMLGYAEEHETVVLELTYNYGVTEYTKGNAYAQVAIGTDDVYKSAEVVDIVTQELGGKITRQPGPIPGLNT
;
A
#
# COMPACT_ATOMS: atom_id res chain seq x y z
N MET A 1 -2.96 -5.57 -5.80
CA MET A 1 -2.87 -4.10 -5.67
C MET A 1 -1.49 -3.68 -5.19
N PHE A 2 -1.15 -3.76 -3.89
CA PHE A 2 0.09 -3.17 -3.33
C PHE A 2 1.40 -3.63 -4.00
N SER A 3 1.56 -4.91 -4.31
CA SER A 3 2.77 -5.38 -5.00
C SER A 3 2.94 -4.84 -6.41
N GLN A 4 1.84 -4.66 -7.15
CA GLN A 4 1.89 -4.18 -8.53
C GLN A 4 2.00 -2.64 -8.56
N ALA A 5 1.21 -1.95 -7.73
CA ALA A 5 1.17 -0.48 -7.72
C ALA A 5 2.42 0.15 -7.09
N LEU A 6 2.99 -0.49 -6.06
CA LEU A 6 4.07 0.10 -5.25
C LEU A 6 5.37 -0.71 -5.32
N GLY A 7 5.41 -1.81 -6.08
CA GLY A 7 6.60 -2.67 -6.16
C GLY A 7 6.94 -3.43 -4.87
N LEU A 8 6.01 -3.48 -3.90
CA LEU A 8 6.22 -4.19 -2.63
C LEU A 8 6.24 -5.70 -2.83
N LYS A 9 7.19 -6.39 -2.21
CA LYS A 9 7.24 -7.86 -2.21
C LYS A 9 6.37 -8.42 -1.10
N LEU A 10 5.69 -9.54 -1.36
CA LEU A 10 5.05 -10.32 -0.31
C LEU A 10 6.14 -11.03 0.49
N VAL A 11 6.40 -10.56 1.70
CA VAL A 11 7.45 -11.07 2.58
C VAL A 11 6.95 -12.32 3.31
N LYS A 12 5.71 -12.27 3.80
CA LYS A 12 5.13 -13.33 4.61
C LYS A 12 3.63 -13.36 4.46
N LYS A 13 3.06 -14.57 4.44
CA LYS A 13 1.62 -14.79 4.49
C LYS A 13 1.32 -15.83 5.55
N VAL A 14 0.41 -15.51 6.47
CA VAL A 14 0.02 -16.42 7.56
C VAL A 14 -1.48 -16.54 7.57
N ASP A 15 -1.97 -17.76 7.37
CA ASP A 15 -3.39 -18.06 7.49
C ASP A 15 -3.70 -18.67 8.87
N ARG A 16 -4.76 -18.19 9.53
CA ARG A 16 -5.20 -18.66 10.85
C ARG A 16 -6.68 -19.03 10.82
N PRO A 17 -7.08 -20.13 10.16
CA PRO A 17 -8.49 -20.53 10.04
C PRO A 17 -9.21 -20.65 11.38
N GLN A 18 -8.52 -21.14 12.41
CA GLN A 18 -9.07 -21.30 13.76
C GLN A 18 -9.47 -19.97 14.41
N TYR A 19 -8.82 -18.88 14.02
CA TYR A 19 -9.10 -17.52 14.49
C TYR A 19 -9.75 -16.64 13.41
N LYS A 20 -10.08 -17.21 12.23
CA LYS A 20 -10.78 -16.55 11.12
C LYS A 20 -10.10 -15.29 10.59
N TYR A 21 -8.78 -15.31 10.45
CA TYR A 21 -8.05 -14.24 9.78
C TYR A 21 -6.85 -14.72 8.96
N THR A 22 -6.46 -13.92 7.98
CA THR A 22 -5.23 -14.06 7.19
C THR A 22 -4.40 -12.78 7.30
N LEU A 23 -3.09 -12.91 7.47
CA LEU A 23 -2.13 -11.80 7.42
C LEU A 23 -1.31 -11.87 6.13
N ALA A 24 -1.00 -10.71 5.56
CA ALA A 24 0.00 -10.55 4.53
C ALA A 24 0.92 -9.37 4.88
N MET A 25 2.23 -9.63 4.99
CA MET A 25 3.25 -8.62 5.23
C MET A 25 3.94 -8.28 3.90
N LEU A 26 3.98 -7.00 3.56
CA LEU A 26 4.58 -6.51 2.33
C LEU A 26 5.68 -5.49 2.62
N GLY A 27 6.81 -5.60 1.93
CA GLY A 27 7.97 -4.73 2.15
C GLY A 27 8.92 -4.69 0.97
N TYR A 28 9.97 -3.87 1.06
CA TYR A 28 11.04 -3.78 0.06
C TYR A 28 12.23 -4.71 0.36
N ALA A 29 12.30 -5.25 1.57
CA ALA A 29 13.29 -6.23 2.05
C ALA A 29 12.62 -7.23 3.01
N GLU A 30 13.41 -8.11 3.64
CA GLU A 30 12.91 -9.10 4.61
C GLU A 30 12.35 -8.45 5.89
N GLU A 31 11.45 -9.14 6.60
CA GLU A 31 10.66 -8.61 7.73
C GLU A 31 11.51 -7.95 8.83
N HIS A 32 12.74 -8.42 9.05
CA HIS A 32 13.64 -7.93 10.11
C HIS A 32 14.58 -6.81 9.65
N GLU A 33 14.59 -6.48 8.35
CA GLU A 33 15.50 -5.50 7.74
C GLU A 33 14.80 -4.21 7.32
N THR A 34 13.47 -4.21 7.24
CA THR A 34 12.66 -3.08 6.78
C THR A 34 11.40 -2.90 7.61
N VAL A 35 10.76 -1.75 7.45
CA VAL A 35 9.35 -1.59 7.78
C VAL A 35 8.51 -2.38 6.78
N VAL A 36 7.55 -3.15 7.28
CA VAL A 36 6.57 -3.88 6.48
C VAL A 36 5.15 -3.32 6.68
N LEU A 37 4.36 -3.34 5.62
CA LEU A 37 2.92 -3.13 5.66
C LEU A 37 2.24 -4.46 5.98
N GLU A 38 1.71 -4.62 7.19
CA GLU A 38 0.87 -5.75 7.56
C GLU A 38 -0.59 -5.48 7.17
N LEU A 39 -1.15 -6.37 6.36
CA LEU A 39 -2.56 -6.36 5.97
C LEU A 39 -3.27 -7.54 6.63
N THR A 40 -4.37 -7.24 7.31
CA THR A 40 -5.18 -8.23 8.02
C THR A 40 -6.55 -8.37 7.37
N TYR A 41 -6.83 -9.56 6.84
CA TYR A 41 -8.16 -9.92 6.37
C TYR A 41 -8.87 -10.75 7.43
N ASN A 42 -10.01 -10.27 7.94
CA ASN A 42 -10.89 -11.06 8.81
C ASN A 42 -11.98 -11.71 7.95
N TYR A 43 -12.26 -12.99 8.17
CA TYR A 43 -13.09 -13.76 7.25
C TYR A 43 -14.52 -13.21 7.18
N GLY A 44 -14.99 -12.97 5.95
CA GLY A 44 -16.32 -12.40 5.69
C GLY A 44 -16.44 -10.90 6.00
N VAL A 45 -15.39 -10.23 6.50
CA VAL A 45 -15.39 -8.79 6.73
C VAL A 45 -14.77 -8.09 5.52
N THR A 46 -15.57 -7.31 4.80
CA THR A 46 -15.15 -6.64 3.56
C THR A 46 -14.99 -5.13 3.69
N GLU A 47 -15.45 -4.54 4.80
CA GLU A 47 -15.47 -3.09 5.00
C GLU A 47 -15.04 -2.71 6.43
N TYR A 48 -14.32 -1.59 6.53
CA TYR A 48 -13.87 -1.01 7.79
C TYR A 48 -14.02 0.52 7.73
N THR A 49 -14.35 1.14 8.85
CA THR A 49 -14.36 2.60 8.98
C THR A 49 -12.94 3.11 9.16
N LYS A 50 -12.45 3.94 8.21
CA LYS A 50 -11.10 4.55 8.28
C LYS A 50 -10.90 5.42 9.53
N GLY A 51 -11.97 6.04 10.04
CA GLY A 51 -11.88 7.07 11.06
C GLY A 51 -11.16 8.32 10.54
N ASN A 52 -10.69 9.16 11.47
CA ASN A 52 -10.05 10.45 11.16
C ASN A 52 -8.67 10.64 11.82
N ALA A 53 -8.18 9.65 12.57
CA ALA A 53 -6.87 9.73 13.24
C ALA A 53 -5.71 9.39 12.31
N TYR A 54 -5.79 8.26 11.60
CA TYR A 54 -4.75 7.85 10.65
C TYR A 54 -4.90 8.57 9.31
N ALA A 55 -3.86 9.28 8.89
CA ALA A 55 -3.84 10.03 7.65
C ALA A 55 -3.40 9.16 6.45
N GLN A 56 -2.10 8.88 6.37
CA GLN A 56 -1.44 8.16 5.27
C GLN A 56 -0.05 7.64 5.68
N VAL A 57 0.48 6.69 4.90
CA VAL A 57 1.90 6.32 4.88
C VAL A 57 2.56 7.00 3.69
N ALA A 58 3.77 7.53 3.87
CA ALA A 58 4.56 8.11 2.80
C ALA A 58 5.63 7.11 2.35
N ILE A 59 5.76 6.94 1.03
CA ILE A 59 6.73 6.04 0.41
C ILE A 59 7.60 6.87 -0.53
N GLY A 60 8.91 6.82 -0.34
CA GLY A 60 9.88 7.47 -1.22
C GLY A 60 10.04 6.71 -2.54
N THR A 61 10.29 7.46 -3.60
CA THR A 61 10.63 6.94 -4.94
C THR A 61 11.58 7.94 -5.61
N ASP A 62 12.43 7.44 -6.49
CA ASP A 62 13.35 8.29 -7.27
C ASP A 62 12.61 9.13 -8.32
N ASP A 63 11.46 8.65 -8.81
CA ASP A 63 10.67 9.32 -9.85
C ASP A 63 9.16 9.15 -9.56
N VAL A 64 8.57 10.20 -9.01
CA VAL A 64 7.14 10.23 -8.65
C VAL A 64 6.22 10.15 -9.87
N TYR A 65 6.67 10.56 -11.06
CA TYR A 65 5.86 10.52 -12.27
C TYR A 65 5.76 9.08 -12.79
N LYS A 66 6.89 8.36 -12.86
CA LYS A 66 6.90 6.94 -13.24
C LYS A 66 6.13 6.08 -12.24
N SER A 67 6.32 6.31 -10.94
CA SER A 67 5.55 5.59 -9.92
C SER A 67 4.05 5.88 -10.02
N ALA A 68 3.65 7.13 -10.27
CA ALA A 68 2.25 7.48 -10.43
C ALA A 68 1.61 6.85 -11.69
N GLU A 69 2.34 6.74 -12.80
CA GLU A 69 1.86 6.06 -14.01
C GLU A 69 1.55 4.59 -13.75
N VAL A 70 2.45 3.87 -13.06
CA VAL A 70 2.22 2.47 -12.65
C VAL A 70 1.00 2.37 -11.73
N VAL A 71 0.88 3.28 -10.75
CA VAL A 71 -0.28 3.32 -9.85
C VAL A 71 -1.58 3.55 -10.63
N ASP A 72 -1.58 4.48 -11.60
CA ASP A 72 -2.76 4.80 -12.40
C ASP A 72 -3.30 3.55 -13.11
N ILE A 73 -2.42 2.86 -13.84
CA ILE A 73 -2.75 1.60 -14.54
C ILE A 73 -3.34 0.57 -13.57
N VAL A 74 -2.69 0.35 -12.43
CA VAL A 74 -3.15 -0.66 -11.45
C VAL A 74 -4.49 -0.27 -10.82
N THR A 75 -4.74 1.02 -10.59
CA THR A 75 -6.02 1.47 -10.00
C THR A 75 -7.20 1.32 -10.93
N GLN A 76 -6.99 1.36 -12.25
CA GLN A 76 -8.04 1.11 -13.24
C GLN A 76 -8.53 -0.36 -13.20
N GLU A 77 -7.64 -1.31 -12.89
CA GLU A 77 -7.99 -2.73 -12.84
C GLU A 77 -8.42 -3.22 -11.45
N LEU A 78 -7.72 -2.78 -10.40
CA LEU A 78 -7.86 -3.34 -9.04
C LEU A 78 -8.57 -2.40 -8.06
N GLY A 79 -8.99 -1.23 -8.52
CA GLY A 79 -9.57 -0.17 -7.72
C GLY A 79 -8.53 0.69 -6.99
N GLY A 80 -9.00 1.78 -6.39
CA GLY A 80 -8.16 2.85 -5.85
C GLY A 80 -8.32 4.16 -6.64
N LYS A 81 -7.65 5.22 -6.20
CA LYS A 81 -7.72 6.53 -6.87
C LYS A 81 -6.47 7.37 -6.61
N ILE A 82 -5.91 7.96 -7.65
CA ILE A 82 -4.94 9.06 -7.52
C ILE A 82 -5.70 10.32 -7.07
N THR A 83 -5.43 10.78 -5.84
CA THR A 83 -6.10 11.96 -5.26
C THR A 83 -5.37 13.26 -5.55
N ARG A 84 -4.05 13.20 -5.80
CA ARG A 84 -3.19 14.31 -6.23
C ARG A 84 -2.22 13.78 -7.27
N GLN A 85 -2.17 14.44 -8.43
CA GLN A 85 -1.25 14.10 -9.52
C GLN A 85 0.20 14.40 -9.13
N PRO A 86 1.19 13.67 -9.69
CA PRO A 86 2.61 13.89 -9.41
C PRO A 86 3.03 15.30 -9.83
N GLY A 87 3.83 15.95 -9.00
CA GLY A 87 4.32 17.29 -9.25
C GLY A 87 4.92 17.95 -8.02
N PRO A 88 5.68 19.03 -8.20
CA PRO A 88 6.29 19.76 -7.09
C PRO A 88 5.21 20.27 -6.12
N ILE A 89 5.59 20.43 -4.86
CA ILE A 89 4.70 21.03 -3.87
C ILE A 89 4.73 22.55 -4.05
N PRO A 90 3.58 23.22 -4.25
CA PRO A 90 3.55 24.67 -4.33
C PRO A 90 4.24 25.31 -3.13
N GLY A 91 5.22 26.18 -3.39
CA GLY A 91 5.99 26.89 -2.34
C GLY A 91 7.24 26.18 -1.84
N LEU A 92 7.52 24.96 -2.27
CA LEU A 92 8.82 24.30 -2.10
C LEU A 92 9.58 24.37 -3.43
N ASN A 93 10.70 25.10 -3.46
CA ASN A 93 11.61 25.14 -4.60
C ASN A 93 12.47 23.86 -4.59
N THR A 94 11.87 22.73 -4.91
CA THR A 94 12.55 21.44 -5.13
C THR A 94 12.34 21.00 -6.57
#